data_AF-A0A2D9LUE3-F1
#
_entry.id   AF-A0A2D9LUE3-F1
#
_cell.length_a   1.000
_cell.length_b   1.000
_cell.length_c   1.000
_cell.angle_alpha   90.00
_cell.angle_beta   90.00
_cell.angle_gamma   90.00
#
_symmetry.space_group_name_H-M   'P 1'
#
loop_
_entity.id
_entity.type
_entity.pdbx_description
1 polymer ?
#
loop_
_entity_poly.entity_id
_entity_poly.type
_entity_poly.pdbx_seq_one_letter_code
_entity_poly.pdbx_strand_id
1 'polypeptide(L)'
;MTPDSMVSKVDDALNAGIRAIKIRMDWGPHRRDSNPAKAVAMFTAVGKLVGDDILLSFDANNGYSVSTGIRQRCQFEAINIYHFDEPVAQYDYTGIKQVADALDVPV
;
A
#
# COMPACT_ATOMS: atom_id res chain seq x y z
N MET A 1 -4.41 2.77 12.86
CA MET A 1 -4.70 1.32 13.05
C MET A 1 -3.43 0.54 13.42
N THR A 2 -3.51 -0.64 14.04
CA THR A 2 -2.33 -1.56 14.18
C THR A 2 -2.35 -2.63 13.08
N PRO A 3 -1.23 -3.31 12.76
CA PRO A 3 -1.23 -4.45 11.83
C PRO A 3 -2.27 -5.51 12.16
N ASP A 4 -2.37 -5.94 13.42
CA ASP A 4 -3.34 -6.97 13.83
C ASP A 4 -4.79 -6.51 13.64
N SER A 5 -5.07 -5.23 13.92
CA SER A 5 -6.39 -4.66 13.66
C SER A 5 -6.72 -4.59 12.17
N MET A 6 -5.72 -4.40 11.30
CA MET A 6 -5.91 -4.44 9.85
C MET A 6 -6.18 -5.87 9.38
N VAL A 7 -5.41 -6.85 9.87
CA VAL A 7 -5.60 -8.29 9.57
C VAL A 7 -7.00 -8.72 9.95
N SER A 8 -7.48 -8.40 11.16
CA SER A 8 -8.85 -8.73 11.59
C SER A 8 -9.92 -8.16 10.66
N LYS A 9 -9.76 -6.91 10.20
CA LYS A 9 -10.71 -6.31 9.24
C LYS A 9 -10.68 -6.97 7.87
N VAL A 10 -9.50 -7.37 7.41
CA VAL A 10 -9.37 -8.09 6.14
C VAL A 10 -9.97 -9.48 6.27
N ASP A 11 -9.76 -10.18 7.38
CA ASP A 11 -10.36 -11.49 7.64
C ASP A 11 -11.89 -11.43 7.63
N ASP A 12 -12.49 -10.42 8.27
CA ASP A 12 -13.94 -10.17 8.20
C ASP A 12 -14.42 -9.97 6.76
N ALA A 13 -13.66 -9.23 5.94
CA ALA A 13 -13.98 -9.00 4.54
C ALA A 13 -13.89 -10.29 3.70
N LEU A 14 -12.87 -11.13 3.94
CA LEU A 14 -12.73 -12.43 3.29
C LEU A 14 -13.89 -13.37 3.65
N ASN A 15 -14.29 -13.41 4.93
CA ASN A 15 -15.44 -14.18 5.40
C ASN A 15 -16.76 -13.69 4.80
N ALA A 16 -16.86 -12.42 4.42
CA ALA A 16 -17.97 -11.85 3.67
C ALA A 16 -17.92 -12.15 2.15
N GLY A 17 -16.91 -12.90 1.67
CA GLY A 17 -16.76 -13.28 0.27
C GLY A 17 -16.04 -12.24 -0.61
N ILE A 18 -15.42 -11.21 -0.02
CA ILE A 18 -14.65 -10.21 -0.77
C ILE A 18 -13.32 -10.83 -1.20
N ARG A 19 -12.96 -10.69 -2.47
CA ARG A 19 -11.78 -11.34 -3.08
C ARG A 19 -10.74 -10.37 -3.66
N ALA A 20 -10.99 -9.07 -3.57
CA ALA A 20 -10.04 -8.01 -3.90
C ALA A 20 -10.02 -7.01 -2.75
N ILE A 21 -8.83 -6.77 -2.20
CA ILE A 21 -8.63 -5.98 -0.99
C ILE A 21 -7.69 -4.83 -1.30
N LYS A 22 -8.08 -3.62 -0.89
CA LYS A 22 -7.19 -2.46 -0.84
C LYS A 22 -7.07 -2.01 0.61
N ILE A 23 -5.85 -1.92 1.11
CA ILE A 23 -5.58 -1.33 2.42
C ILE A 23 -4.93 0.04 2.25
N ARG A 24 -5.25 0.96 3.16
CA ARG A 24 -4.75 2.34 3.13
C ARG A 24 -3.96 2.66 4.40
N MET A 25 -2.90 3.47 4.29
CA MET A 25 -2.19 3.97 5.48
C MET A 25 -2.91 5.12 6.19
N ASP A 26 -2.51 5.40 7.45
CA ASP A 26 -3.20 6.40 8.30
C ASP A 26 -2.91 7.87 7.89
N TRP A 27 -1.87 8.12 7.10
CA TRP A 27 -1.33 9.47 6.84
C TRP A 27 -1.60 9.92 5.42
N GLY A 28 -1.55 11.23 5.19
CA GLY A 28 -1.69 11.81 3.86
C GLY A 28 -0.75 12.99 3.64
N PRO A 29 -1.02 13.89 2.68
CA PRO A 29 -0.03 14.86 2.19
C PRO A 29 0.45 15.84 3.27
N HIS A 30 -0.40 16.15 4.26
CA HIS A 30 -0.05 17.01 5.40
C HIS A 30 0.87 16.35 6.44
N ARG A 31 1.01 15.03 6.39
CA ARG A 31 1.81 14.21 7.31
C ARG A 31 2.70 13.25 6.51
N ARG A 32 3.39 13.82 5.51
CA ARG A 32 4.23 13.09 4.57
C ARG A 32 5.29 12.25 5.29
N ASP A 33 5.48 11.01 4.85
CA ASP A 33 6.50 10.08 5.36
C ASP A 33 6.44 9.82 6.89
N SER A 34 5.29 10.05 7.54
CA SER A 34 5.23 10.01 9.01
C SER A 34 5.57 8.64 9.61
N ASN A 35 5.17 7.54 8.96
CA ASN A 35 5.55 6.19 9.40
C ASN A 35 5.48 5.15 8.26
N PRO A 36 6.42 5.15 7.31
CA PRO A 36 6.43 4.20 6.20
C PRO A 36 6.65 2.75 6.66
N ALA A 37 7.39 2.55 7.76
CA ALA A 37 7.66 1.22 8.32
C ALA A 37 6.36 0.54 8.81
N LYS A 38 5.46 1.31 9.44
CA LYS A 38 4.15 0.81 9.83
C LYS A 38 3.29 0.40 8.64
N ALA A 39 3.32 1.17 7.55
CA ALA A 39 2.61 0.83 6.32
C ALA A 39 3.09 -0.52 5.76
N VAL A 40 4.41 -0.74 5.69
CA VAL A 40 4.99 -2.04 5.31
C VAL A 40 4.54 -3.14 6.25
N ALA A 41 4.63 -2.92 7.58
CA ALA A 41 4.21 -3.93 8.55
C ALA A 41 2.73 -4.34 8.40
N MET A 42 1.84 -3.37 8.11
CA MET A 42 0.42 -3.67 7.82
C MET A 42 0.27 -4.46 6.53
N PHE A 43 0.93 -4.03 5.44
CA PHE A 43 0.83 -4.71 4.15
C PHE A 43 1.39 -6.14 4.21
N THR A 44 2.53 -6.34 4.87
CA THR A 44 3.11 -7.67 5.10
C THR A 44 2.21 -8.56 5.95
N ALA A 45 1.62 -8.03 7.02
CA ALA A 45 0.71 -8.82 7.87
C ALA A 45 -0.53 -9.27 7.09
N VAL A 46 -1.11 -8.39 6.29
CA VAL A 46 -2.24 -8.72 5.42
C VAL A 46 -1.84 -9.69 4.31
N GLY A 47 -0.69 -9.47 3.66
CA GLY A 47 -0.15 -10.38 2.64
C GLY A 47 -0.02 -11.83 3.14
N LYS A 48 0.43 -12.02 4.38
CA LYS A 48 0.50 -13.36 5.01
C LYS A 48 -0.86 -14.00 5.23
N LEU A 49 -1.89 -13.21 5.55
CA LEU A 49 -3.25 -13.72 5.71
C LEU A 49 -3.84 -14.15 4.37
N VAL A 50 -3.68 -13.31 3.34
CA VAL A 50 -4.40 -13.47 2.07
C VAL A 50 -3.70 -14.41 1.08
N GLY A 51 -2.38 -14.58 1.19
CA GLY A 51 -1.60 -15.37 0.24
C GLY A 51 -1.67 -14.82 -1.19
N ASP A 52 -1.40 -15.68 -2.17
CA ASP A 52 -1.39 -15.30 -3.60
C ASP A 52 -2.79 -15.34 -4.25
N ASP A 53 -3.82 -15.79 -3.52
CA ASP A 53 -5.18 -16.03 -4.03
C ASP A 53 -6.09 -14.78 -4.02
N ILE A 54 -5.61 -13.67 -3.46
CA ILE A 54 -6.37 -12.43 -3.27
C ILE A 54 -5.58 -11.28 -3.89
N LEU A 55 -6.26 -10.48 -4.70
CA LEU A 55 -5.66 -9.25 -5.23
C LEU A 55 -5.53 -8.24 -4.09
N LEU A 56 -4.30 -7.99 -3.66
CA LEU A 56 -3.99 -7.06 -2.57
C LEU A 56 -3.36 -5.78 -3.12
N SER A 57 -4.03 -4.66 -2.91
CA SER A 57 -3.58 -3.32 -3.30
C SER A 57 -3.25 -2.47 -2.08
N PHE A 58 -2.35 -1.52 -2.25
CA PHE A 58 -1.96 -0.58 -1.19
C PHE A 58 -2.20 0.86 -1.63
N ASP A 59 -2.79 1.65 -0.75
CA ASP A 59 -3.09 3.06 -0.95
C ASP A 59 -2.25 3.91 0.01
N ALA A 60 -1.31 4.67 -0.55
CA ALA A 60 -0.43 5.58 0.18
C ALA A 60 -1.12 6.91 0.54
N ASN A 61 -2.37 7.11 0.14
CA ASN A 61 -3.19 8.24 0.53
C ASN A 61 -2.49 9.58 0.29
N ASN A 62 -1.76 9.69 -0.83
CA ASN A 62 -0.99 10.86 -1.24
C ASN A 62 0.13 11.24 -0.25
N GLY A 63 0.58 10.29 0.58
CA GLY A 63 1.34 10.56 1.80
C GLY A 63 2.83 10.28 1.75
N TYR A 64 3.40 9.83 0.64
CA TYR A 64 4.86 9.69 0.51
C TYR A 64 5.51 10.84 -0.25
N SER A 65 6.79 11.05 0.02
CA SER A 65 7.70 11.66 -0.96
C SER A 65 8.02 10.67 -2.08
N VAL A 66 8.49 11.17 -3.23
CA VAL A 66 8.89 10.32 -4.38
C VAL A 66 9.91 9.26 -3.95
N SER A 67 10.94 9.65 -3.19
CA SER A 67 11.98 8.72 -2.74
C SER A 67 11.44 7.63 -1.82
N THR A 68 10.52 7.96 -0.91
CA THR A 68 9.85 6.96 -0.08
C THR A 68 8.96 6.05 -0.92
N GLY A 69 8.14 6.60 -1.83
CA GLY A 69 7.28 5.80 -2.71
C GLY A 69 8.08 4.76 -3.51
N ILE A 70 9.19 5.18 -4.12
CA ILE A 70 10.10 4.28 -4.83
C ILE A 70 10.75 3.27 -3.88
N ARG A 71 11.15 3.66 -2.68
CA ARG A 71 11.77 2.73 -1.71
C ARG A 71 10.81 1.64 -1.24
N GLN A 72 9.51 1.95 -1.15
CA GLN A 72 8.50 0.98 -0.70
C GLN A 72 8.24 -0.12 -1.72
N ARG A 73 8.55 0.12 -3.01
CA ARG A 73 8.51 -0.86 -4.10
C ARG A 73 9.02 -2.23 -3.67
N CYS A 74 10.27 -2.30 -3.21
CA CYS A 74 10.93 -3.59 -2.92
C CYS A 74 10.19 -4.40 -1.86
N GLN A 75 9.50 -3.73 -0.92
CA GLN A 75 8.75 -4.40 0.12
C GLN A 75 7.41 -4.91 -0.41
N PHE A 76 6.73 -4.14 -1.26
CA PHE A 76 5.41 -4.50 -1.79
C PHE A 76 5.50 -5.54 -2.92
N GLU A 77 6.48 -5.43 -3.82
CA GLU A 77 6.72 -6.41 -4.89
C GLU A 77 7.04 -7.80 -4.32
N ALA A 78 7.76 -7.88 -3.20
CA ALA A 78 8.03 -9.14 -2.51
C ALA A 78 6.78 -9.83 -1.95
N ILE A 79 5.64 -9.16 -1.94
CA ILE A 79 4.35 -9.62 -1.42
C ILE A 79 3.30 -9.58 -2.55
N ASN A 80 3.74 -9.56 -3.82
CA ASN A 80 2.88 -9.65 -5.00
C ASN A 80 1.72 -8.63 -5.02
N ILE A 81 2.05 -7.36 -4.76
CA ILE A 81 1.08 -6.26 -4.81
C ILE A 81 0.42 -6.14 -6.20
N TYR A 82 -0.90 -5.96 -6.21
CA TYR A 82 -1.68 -5.82 -7.44
C TYR A 82 -1.68 -4.38 -7.99
N HIS A 83 -1.85 -3.38 -7.12
CA HIS A 83 -1.90 -1.96 -7.49
C HIS A 83 -1.38 -1.09 -6.34
N PHE A 84 -0.61 -0.06 -6.67
CA PHE A 84 -0.09 0.92 -5.72
C PHE A 84 -0.70 2.30 -5.94
N ASP A 85 -1.72 2.61 -5.14
CA ASP A 85 -2.57 3.77 -5.27
C ASP A 85 -1.98 5.01 -4.57
N GLU A 86 -2.15 6.18 -5.19
CA GLU A 86 -1.83 7.50 -4.62
C GLU A 86 -0.45 7.60 -3.94
N PRO A 87 0.65 7.25 -4.62
CA PRO A 87 1.97 7.11 -4.01
C PRO A 87 2.49 8.43 -3.42
N VAL A 88 2.27 9.54 -4.11
CA VAL A 88 2.71 10.89 -3.72
C VAL A 88 1.55 11.87 -3.80
N ALA A 89 1.78 13.14 -3.46
CA ALA A 89 0.75 14.16 -3.49
C ALA A 89 0.02 14.21 -4.85
N GLN A 90 -1.31 14.21 -4.84
CA GLN A 90 -2.18 14.21 -6.03
C GLN A 90 -1.89 15.31 -7.07
N TYR A 91 -1.26 16.42 -6.67
CA TYR A 91 -0.89 17.52 -7.58
C TYR A 91 0.50 17.36 -8.19
N ASP A 92 1.31 16.42 -7.69
CA ASP A 92 2.69 16.19 -8.13
C ASP A 92 2.73 15.15 -9.26
N TYR A 93 2.22 15.53 -10.42
CA TYR A 93 2.20 14.66 -11.61
C TYR A 93 3.59 14.19 -12.03
N THR A 94 4.61 15.05 -11.85
CA THR A 94 6.01 14.69 -12.11
C THR A 94 6.47 13.60 -11.15
N GLY A 95 6.18 13.73 -9.86
CA GLY A 95 6.49 12.72 -8.85
C GLY A 95 5.75 11.41 -9.08
N ILE A 96 4.46 11.48 -9.46
CA ILE A 96 3.67 10.28 -9.83
C ILE A 96 4.35 9.56 -11.00
N LYS A 97 4.73 10.28 -12.05
CA LYS A 97 5.47 9.70 -13.19
C LYS A 97 6.77 9.04 -12.75
N GLN A 98 7.54 9.68 -11.87
CA GLN A 98 8.80 9.12 -11.38
C GLN A 98 8.61 7.82 -10.60
N VAL A 99 7.54 7.72 -9.80
CA VAL A 99 7.20 6.47 -9.10
C VAL A 99 6.75 5.42 -10.11
N ALA A 100 5.81 5.75 -11.01
CA ALA A 100 5.31 4.81 -12.02
C ALA A 100 6.43 4.27 -12.93
N ASP A 101 7.35 5.12 -13.39
CA ASP A 101 8.49 4.70 -14.23
C ASP A 101 9.49 3.80 -13.47
N ALA A 102 9.51 3.87 -12.13
CA ALA A 102 10.43 3.13 -11.29
C ALA A 102 9.86 1.79 -10.79
N LEU A 103 8.58 1.51 -10.99
CA LEU A 103 7.87 0.34 -10.47
C LEU A 103 7.37 -0.54 -11.63
N ASP A 104 7.44 -1.85 -11.45
CA ASP A 104 6.85 -2.80 -12.42
C ASP A 104 5.35 -3.02 -12.14
N VAL A 105 4.88 -2.57 -10.98
CA VAL A 105 3.49 -2.63 -10.52
C VAL A 105 2.71 -1.44 -11.08
N PRO A 106 1.44 -1.61 -11.46
CA PRO A 106 0.55 -0.49 -11.76
C PRO A 106 0.54 0.55 -10.63
N VAL A 107 0.61 1.83 -11.02
CA VAL A 107 0.51 3.02 -10.16
C VAL A 107 -0.64 3.87 -10.66
#